data_AF-A0A4W5L6G9-F1
#
_entry.id   AF-A0A4W5L6G9-F1
#
_cell.length_a   1.000
_cell.length_b   1.000
_cell.length_c   1.000
_cell.angle_alpha   90.00
_cell.angle_beta   90.00
_cell.angle_gamma   90.00
#
_symmetry.space_group_name_H-M   'P 1'
#
loop_
_entity.id
_entity.type
_entity.pdbx_description
1 polymer ?
#
loop_
_entity_poly.entity_id
_entity_poly.type
_entity_poly.pdbx_seq_one_letter_code
_entity_poly.pdbx_strand_id
1 'polypeptide(L)'
;NLQHKLRLFKDGKLKFQVLEGEVYPPTVKEVGVDMHYPPHVPESHRFAVGHEAFGLVPGLMMYATIWLREHNRVCDVLKEVHPDWDDDRLFQTSRLILIGETIKIVIEDYVQHLSGYHFKLKFDPELLFKERFQYQNRIASEFNTLYHWHPLMPDAFHIQEQVYSYPQFVFNTSVVTTHGITNLVESFTKQIAGRVAGGRNVPPAVLMVALKSIENSRHMRYQSLNAYRKRFSMKPYISFEDLTGEKEMAAELEEMYGHVDAVELYPGLLVEKPRTNAIFGETMVEMGAPYSLKGLMGNPICSPEYWKPSTFGGSIGFNIINTASLQSLVCSNIKGPCPLASFHVPDIKDNGSNAINSSTAHSGSNDRNPTVLIRERTTEL
;
A
#
# COMPACT_ATOMS: atom_id res chain seq x y z
N ASN A 1 22.00 1.72 -18.14
CA ASN A 1 20.99 2.59 -17.47
C ASN A 1 19.62 1.91 -17.58
N LEU A 2 19.07 1.40 -16.46
CA LEU A 2 17.79 0.66 -16.40
C LEU A 2 16.61 1.52 -16.88
N GLN A 3 16.52 2.75 -16.39
CA GLN A 3 15.46 3.69 -16.74
C GLN A 3 15.37 3.90 -18.25
N HIS A 4 16.51 4.10 -18.92
CA HIS A 4 16.54 4.29 -20.38
C HIS A 4 16.01 3.07 -21.11
N LYS A 5 16.32 1.85 -20.66
CA LYS A 5 15.82 0.64 -21.31
C LYS A 5 14.29 0.56 -21.27
N LEU A 6 13.68 0.96 -20.15
CA LEU A 6 12.23 0.94 -19.92
C LEU A 6 11.47 2.09 -20.57
N ARG A 7 12.13 3.17 -20.99
CA ARG A 7 11.50 4.31 -21.66
C ARG A 7 11.22 4.03 -23.13
N LEU A 8 10.10 4.54 -23.63
CA LEU A 8 9.73 4.47 -25.04
C LEU A 8 10.52 5.49 -25.88
N PHE A 9 10.98 6.59 -25.25
CA PHE A 9 11.57 7.75 -25.93
C PHE A 9 10.65 8.38 -26.97
N LYS A 10 9.35 8.31 -26.69
CA LYS A 10 8.29 8.97 -27.44
C LYS A 10 7.22 9.43 -26.46
N ASP A 11 6.87 10.71 -26.55
CA ASP A 11 5.81 11.36 -25.76
C ASP A 11 5.95 11.19 -24.24
N GLY A 12 7.17 11.01 -23.74
CA GLY A 12 7.50 10.81 -22.32
C GLY A 12 7.15 9.42 -21.77
N LYS A 13 6.67 8.51 -22.61
CA LYS A 13 6.06 7.25 -22.17
C LYS A 13 7.08 6.18 -21.77
N LEU A 14 6.61 5.25 -20.95
CA LEU A 14 7.26 3.96 -20.72
C LEU A 14 6.87 2.98 -21.83
N LYS A 15 7.78 2.05 -22.16
CA LYS A 15 7.48 0.92 -23.04
C LYS A 15 6.38 0.06 -22.43
N PHE A 16 5.61 -0.58 -23.29
CA PHE A 16 4.51 -1.45 -22.92
C PHE A 16 4.24 -2.44 -24.06
N GLN A 17 3.47 -3.47 -23.76
CA GLN A 17 2.88 -4.37 -24.76
C GLN A 17 1.37 -4.38 -24.62
N VAL A 18 0.68 -4.80 -25.68
CA VAL A 18 -0.78 -4.96 -25.68
C VAL A 18 -1.11 -6.43 -25.83
N LEU A 19 -1.79 -7.00 -24.83
CA LEU A 19 -2.25 -8.39 -24.82
C LEU A 19 -3.78 -8.37 -24.68
N GLU A 20 -4.48 -9.00 -25.63
CA GLU A 20 -5.95 -9.04 -25.64
C GLU A 20 -6.61 -7.66 -25.52
N GLY A 21 -5.96 -6.63 -26.10
CA GLY A 21 -6.41 -5.25 -26.06
C GLY A 21 -6.02 -4.48 -24.78
N GLU A 22 -5.46 -5.12 -23.76
CA GLU A 22 -5.04 -4.49 -22.50
C GLU A 22 -3.55 -4.17 -22.48
N VAL A 23 -3.18 -3.08 -21.81
CA VAL A 23 -1.79 -2.61 -21.68
C VAL A 23 -1.09 -3.32 -20.51
N TYR A 24 0.06 -3.93 -20.78
CA TYR A 24 0.92 -4.58 -19.78
C TYR A 24 2.38 -4.12 -19.90
N PRO A 25 3.21 -4.31 -18.86
CA PRO A 25 4.64 -4.06 -18.97
C PRO A 25 5.27 -4.88 -20.11
N PRO A 26 6.32 -4.37 -20.76
CA PRO A 26 6.99 -5.05 -21.86
C PRO A 26 7.71 -6.31 -21.35
N THR A 27 8.21 -7.16 -22.25
CA THR A 27 8.96 -8.35 -21.83
C THR A 27 10.43 -8.07 -21.56
N VAL A 28 11.07 -8.89 -20.72
CA VAL A 28 12.52 -8.89 -20.51
C VAL A 28 13.27 -9.04 -21.83
N LYS A 29 12.77 -9.88 -22.74
CA LYS A 29 13.36 -10.13 -24.05
C LYS A 29 13.40 -8.88 -24.93
N GLU A 30 12.31 -8.12 -24.94
CA GLU A 30 12.20 -6.89 -25.73
C GLU A 30 13.12 -5.78 -25.19
N VAL A 31 13.22 -5.69 -23.87
CA VAL A 31 13.87 -4.54 -23.21
C VAL A 31 15.33 -4.81 -22.85
N GLY A 32 15.70 -6.08 -22.64
CA GLY A 32 17.04 -6.50 -22.24
C GLY A 32 17.43 -6.01 -20.84
N VAL A 33 16.51 -6.01 -19.89
CA VAL A 33 16.76 -5.68 -18.46
C VAL A 33 16.94 -6.93 -17.62
N ASP A 34 17.65 -6.79 -16.51
CA ASP A 34 17.78 -7.87 -15.54
C ASP A 34 16.54 -7.92 -14.64
N MET A 35 15.96 -9.10 -14.49
CA MET A 35 14.78 -9.37 -13.68
C MET A 35 14.95 -10.74 -13.02
N HIS A 36 14.59 -10.86 -11.75
CA HIS A 36 14.69 -12.11 -11.00
C HIS A 36 13.52 -13.04 -11.34
N TYR A 37 13.69 -13.84 -12.39
CA TYR A 37 12.78 -14.94 -12.73
C TYR A 37 13.51 -16.28 -12.70
N PRO A 38 12.88 -17.35 -12.15
CA PRO A 38 13.39 -18.70 -12.30
C PRO A 38 13.45 -19.14 -13.77
N PRO A 39 14.38 -20.03 -14.14
CA PRO A 39 14.54 -20.49 -15.52
C PRO A 39 13.29 -21.14 -16.13
N HIS A 40 12.41 -21.72 -15.30
CA HIS A 40 11.19 -22.40 -15.75
C HIS A 40 10.07 -21.45 -16.19
N VAL A 41 10.13 -20.16 -15.83
CA VAL A 41 9.11 -19.17 -16.25
C VAL A 41 9.31 -18.87 -17.74
N PRO A 42 8.31 -19.02 -18.62
CA PRO A 42 8.46 -18.74 -20.05
C PRO A 42 8.86 -17.29 -20.35
N GLU A 43 9.70 -17.04 -21.37
CA GLU A 43 10.14 -15.68 -21.73
C GLU A 43 8.96 -14.73 -22.00
N SER A 44 7.87 -15.23 -22.60
CA SER A 44 6.65 -14.47 -22.87
C SER A 44 5.94 -13.97 -21.60
N HIS A 45 6.20 -14.60 -20.45
CA HIS A 45 5.60 -14.24 -19.16
C HIS A 45 6.58 -13.46 -18.26
N ARG A 46 7.82 -13.21 -18.70
CA ARG A 46 8.80 -12.43 -17.94
C ARG A 46 8.63 -10.96 -18.26
N PHE A 47 7.86 -10.25 -17.44
CA PHE A 47 7.66 -8.82 -17.58
C PHE A 47 8.85 -8.02 -17.06
N ALA A 48 9.14 -6.91 -17.73
CA ALA A 48 10.20 -5.96 -17.40
C ALA A 48 9.60 -4.73 -16.72
N VAL A 49 9.99 -4.49 -15.48
CA VAL A 49 9.54 -3.34 -14.67
C VAL A 49 10.72 -2.73 -13.91
N GLY A 50 10.50 -1.63 -13.18
CA GLY A 50 11.58 -0.91 -12.51
C GLY A 50 12.25 -1.65 -11.35
N HIS A 51 11.56 -2.62 -10.73
CA HIS A 51 12.07 -3.40 -9.60
C HIS A 51 12.22 -4.87 -9.99
N GLU A 52 13.44 -5.39 -9.93
CA GLU A 52 13.83 -6.69 -10.48
C GLU A 52 13.10 -7.90 -9.88
N ALA A 53 12.62 -7.76 -8.63
CA ALA A 53 11.88 -8.82 -7.92
C ALA A 53 10.35 -8.80 -8.13
N PHE A 54 9.76 -7.85 -8.85
CA PHE A 54 8.30 -7.74 -8.97
C PHE A 54 7.65 -8.88 -9.80
N GLY A 55 8.46 -9.68 -10.49
CA GLY A 55 8.02 -10.95 -11.08
C GLY A 55 7.66 -12.04 -10.07
N LEU A 56 7.95 -11.84 -8.78
CA LEU A 56 7.76 -12.82 -7.72
C LEU A 56 6.29 -13.15 -7.44
N VAL A 57 5.38 -12.17 -7.45
CA VAL A 57 3.95 -12.41 -7.20
C VAL A 57 3.06 -11.55 -8.10
N PRO A 58 1.91 -12.07 -8.57
CA PRO A 58 0.95 -11.35 -9.40
C PRO A 58 0.49 -10.01 -8.81
N GLY A 59 0.34 -9.90 -7.48
CA GLY A 59 -0.06 -8.66 -6.82
C GLY A 59 0.92 -7.49 -7.05
N LEU A 60 2.24 -7.76 -7.06
CA LEU A 60 3.25 -6.73 -7.36
C LEU A 60 3.19 -6.30 -8.82
N MET A 61 3.02 -7.27 -9.73
CA MET A 61 2.90 -7.01 -11.15
C MET A 61 1.59 -6.30 -11.53
N MET A 62 0.50 -6.53 -10.78
CA MET A 62 -0.75 -5.79 -10.88
C MET A 62 -0.51 -4.30 -10.61
N TYR A 63 0.09 -3.95 -9.47
CA TYR A 63 0.42 -2.55 -9.16
C TYR A 63 1.41 -1.95 -10.16
N ALA A 64 2.43 -2.70 -10.59
CA ALA A 64 3.36 -2.24 -11.63
C ALA A 64 2.65 -1.90 -12.95
N THR A 65 1.65 -2.70 -13.32
CA THR A 65 0.82 -2.46 -14.51
C THR A 65 -0.04 -1.20 -14.34
N ILE A 66 -0.71 -1.04 -13.19
CA ILE A 66 -1.55 0.14 -12.91
C ILE A 66 -0.70 1.43 -12.98
N TRP A 67 0.46 1.46 -12.32
CA TRP A 67 1.33 2.64 -12.31
C TRP A 67 1.99 2.92 -13.66
N LEU A 68 2.27 1.89 -14.46
CA LEU A 68 2.73 2.09 -15.84
C LEU A 68 1.65 2.75 -16.70
N ARG A 69 0.40 2.30 -16.56
CA ARG A 69 -0.75 2.90 -17.25
C ARG A 69 -0.94 4.35 -16.81
N GLU A 70 -0.86 4.62 -15.50
CA GLU A 70 -0.98 5.99 -14.97
C GLU A 70 0.13 6.90 -15.50
N HIS A 71 1.38 6.44 -15.52
CA HIS A 71 2.50 7.21 -16.09
C HIS A 71 2.19 7.62 -17.53
N ASN A 72 1.76 6.66 -18.37
CA ASN A 72 1.46 6.92 -19.77
C ASN A 72 0.22 7.80 -19.96
N ARG A 73 -0.80 7.67 -19.10
CA ARG A 73 -1.98 8.53 -19.07
C ARG A 73 -1.63 9.97 -18.72
N VAL A 74 -0.79 10.18 -17.70
CA VAL A 74 -0.31 11.52 -17.32
C VAL A 74 0.54 12.14 -18.43
N CYS A 75 1.36 11.34 -19.13
CA CYS A 75 2.08 11.80 -20.33
C CYS A 75 1.12 12.32 -21.41
N ASP A 76 0.01 11.63 -21.67
CA ASP A 76 -1.00 12.07 -22.64
C ASP A 76 -1.65 13.40 -22.23
N VAL A 77 -2.04 13.54 -20.96
CA VAL A 77 -2.58 14.79 -20.41
C VAL A 77 -1.58 15.93 -20.55
N LEU A 78 -0.31 15.70 -20.19
CA LEU A 78 0.72 16.73 -20.31
C LEU A 78 1.00 17.11 -21.76
N LYS A 79 0.97 16.15 -22.69
CA LYS A 79 1.20 16.42 -24.13
C LYS A 79 0.07 17.24 -24.75
N GLU A 80 -1.17 17.02 -24.31
CA GLU A 80 -2.32 17.83 -24.74
C GLU A 80 -2.20 19.29 -24.27
N VAL A 81 -1.79 19.49 -23.02
CA VAL A 81 -1.64 20.82 -22.42
C VAL A 81 -0.38 21.54 -22.92
N HIS A 82 0.69 20.78 -23.19
CA HIS A 82 1.98 21.30 -23.65
C HIS A 82 2.44 20.58 -24.94
N PRO A 83 1.85 20.90 -26.11
CA PRO A 83 2.19 20.25 -27.37
C PRO A 83 3.66 20.42 -27.77
N ASP A 84 4.31 21.48 -27.31
CA ASP A 84 5.70 21.86 -27.58
C ASP A 84 6.72 21.11 -26.71
N TRP A 85 6.30 20.42 -25.66
CA TRP A 85 7.22 19.69 -24.79
C TRP A 85 7.79 18.44 -25.47
N ASP A 86 9.09 18.22 -25.21
CA ASP A 86 9.83 17.05 -25.66
C ASP A 86 9.60 15.82 -24.75
N ASP A 87 10.13 14.68 -25.19
CA ASP A 87 10.00 13.40 -24.49
C ASP A 87 10.60 13.44 -23.06
N ASP A 88 11.77 14.05 -22.90
CA ASP A 88 12.45 14.12 -21.60
C ASP A 88 11.64 14.94 -20.60
N ARG A 89 11.13 16.11 -21.00
CA ARG A 89 10.34 16.97 -20.11
C ARG A 89 9.02 16.32 -19.72
N LEU A 90 8.34 15.66 -20.67
CA LEU A 90 7.12 14.89 -20.39
C LEU A 90 7.41 13.75 -19.40
N PHE A 91 8.44 12.95 -19.65
CA PHE A 91 8.80 11.83 -18.78
C PHE A 91 9.11 12.30 -17.35
N GLN A 92 9.93 13.33 -17.19
CA GLN A 92 10.35 13.81 -15.86
C GLN A 92 9.18 14.48 -15.12
N THR A 93 8.33 15.22 -15.82
CA THR A 93 7.17 15.87 -15.18
C THR A 93 6.13 14.83 -14.77
N SER A 94 5.82 13.84 -15.61
CA SER A 94 4.95 12.70 -15.23
C SER A 94 5.50 11.97 -14.02
N ARG A 95 6.82 11.71 -13.96
CA ARG A 95 7.45 11.10 -12.79
C ARG A 95 7.23 11.91 -11.51
N LEU A 96 7.37 13.24 -11.57
CA LEU A 96 7.14 14.11 -10.41
C LEU A 96 5.67 14.10 -9.95
N ILE A 97 4.73 14.06 -10.89
CA ILE A 97 3.30 13.91 -10.61
C ILE A 97 3.02 12.59 -9.90
N LEU A 98 3.49 11.46 -10.45
CA LEU A 98 3.28 10.14 -9.86
C LEU A 98 3.91 10.00 -8.47
N ILE A 99 5.05 10.67 -8.20
CA ILE A 99 5.61 10.74 -6.85
C ILE A 99 4.64 11.46 -5.90
N GLY A 100 4.04 12.56 -6.35
CA GLY A 100 3.01 13.30 -5.61
C GLY A 100 1.78 12.44 -5.33
N GLU A 101 1.23 11.77 -6.36
CA GLU A 101 0.08 10.87 -6.22
C GLU A 101 0.38 9.73 -5.24
N THR A 102 1.58 9.14 -5.33
CA THR A 102 2.01 8.08 -4.42
C THR A 102 1.99 8.58 -2.97
N ILE A 103 2.60 9.74 -2.68
CA ILE A 103 2.63 10.27 -1.32
C ILE A 103 1.22 10.63 -0.82
N LYS A 104 0.38 11.21 -1.68
CA LYS A 104 -1.02 11.54 -1.40
C LYS A 104 -1.80 10.29 -0.97
N ILE A 105 -1.81 9.25 -1.83
CA ILE A 105 -2.52 7.98 -1.58
C ILE A 105 -1.95 7.31 -0.33
N VAL A 106 -0.62 7.33 -0.14
CA VAL A 106 -0.02 6.72 1.05
C VAL A 106 -0.48 7.41 2.33
N ILE A 107 -0.52 8.74 2.40
CA ILE A 107 -0.92 9.45 3.62
C ILE A 107 -2.42 9.33 3.86
N GLU A 108 -3.24 9.62 2.85
CA GLU A 108 -4.69 9.83 3.02
C GLU A 108 -5.53 8.55 2.90
N ASP A 109 -5.04 7.52 2.21
CA ASP A 109 -5.74 6.24 2.10
C ASP A 109 -5.04 5.14 2.90
N TYR A 110 -3.75 4.90 2.65
CA TYR A 110 -3.02 3.77 3.22
C TYR A 110 -2.73 3.93 4.73
N VAL A 111 -2.06 5.02 5.13
CA VAL A 111 -1.76 5.30 6.55
C VAL A 111 -3.05 5.59 7.31
N GLN A 112 -4.03 6.22 6.68
CA GLN A 112 -5.36 6.42 7.26
C GLN A 112 -6.00 5.09 7.66
N HIS A 113 -6.04 4.12 6.74
CA HIS A 113 -6.54 2.77 7.02
C HIS A 113 -5.72 2.08 8.12
N LEU A 114 -4.40 2.06 7.96
CA LEU A 114 -3.47 1.38 8.86
C LEU A 114 -3.54 1.87 10.32
N SER A 115 -3.72 3.18 10.49
CA SER A 115 -3.75 3.82 11.81
C SER A 115 -5.05 3.57 12.57
N GLY A 116 -6.16 3.33 11.86
CA GLY A 116 -7.50 3.25 12.45
C GLY A 116 -7.98 4.57 13.10
N TYR A 117 -7.33 5.70 12.80
CA TYR A 117 -7.70 6.99 13.40
C TYR A 117 -9.01 7.51 12.82
N HIS A 118 -9.84 8.13 13.66
CA HIS A 118 -10.98 8.92 13.22
C HIS A 118 -10.56 10.30 12.71
N PHE A 119 -9.37 10.76 13.08
CA PHE A 119 -8.75 11.94 12.51
C PHE A 119 -8.42 11.68 11.04
N LYS A 120 -8.86 12.60 10.17
CA LYS A 120 -8.57 12.56 8.74
C LYS A 120 -7.18 13.12 8.49
N LEU A 121 -6.24 12.23 8.20
CA LEU A 121 -4.91 12.57 7.73
C LEU A 121 -5.01 13.38 6.43
N LYS A 122 -4.05 14.28 6.25
CA LYS A 122 -3.99 15.18 5.10
C LYS A 122 -2.55 15.27 4.61
N PHE A 123 -2.35 15.05 3.32
CA PHE A 123 -1.13 15.42 2.63
C PHE A 123 -1.21 16.88 2.22
N ASP A 124 -0.47 17.72 2.95
CA ASP A 124 -0.39 19.15 2.72
C ASP A 124 1.02 19.63 3.08
N PRO A 125 1.94 19.72 2.10
CA PRO A 125 3.31 20.17 2.34
C PRO A 125 3.41 21.56 2.97
N GLU A 126 2.42 22.43 2.75
CA GLU A 126 2.45 23.81 3.26
C GLU A 126 2.44 23.88 4.79
N LEU A 127 1.92 22.83 5.45
CA LEU A 127 1.93 22.70 6.91
C LEU A 127 3.35 22.72 7.49
N LEU A 128 4.37 22.37 6.71
CA LEU A 128 5.76 22.34 7.16
C LEU A 128 6.59 23.56 6.73
N PHE A 129 6.05 24.47 5.92
CA PHE A 129 6.85 25.56 5.31
C PHE A 129 7.41 26.56 6.33
N LYS A 130 6.74 26.70 7.47
CA LYS A 130 7.18 27.58 8.57
C LYS A 130 7.92 26.82 9.67
N GLU A 131 8.07 25.52 9.53
CA GLU A 131 8.70 24.65 10.52
C GLU A 131 10.15 24.34 10.16
N ARG A 132 10.96 24.03 11.17
CA ARG A 132 12.33 23.56 10.97
C ARG A 132 12.32 22.10 10.54
N PHE A 133 12.11 21.86 9.26
CA PHE A 133 12.07 20.52 8.68
C PHE A 133 13.13 20.33 7.59
N GLN A 134 13.73 19.14 7.54
CA GLN A 134 14.78 18.81 6.57
C GLN A 134 14.20 17.94 5.45
N TYR A 135 14.21 18.44 4.20
CA TYR A 135 13.72 17.70 3.02
C TYR A 135 14.75 16.71 2.48
N GLN A 136 15.07 15.72 3.31
CA GLN A 136 15.96 14.61 3.00
C GLN A 136 15.55 13.39 3.83
N ASN A 137 15.91 12.20 3.36
CA ASN A 137 15.65 10.95 4.08
C ASN A 137 16.81 9.95 3.90
N ARG A 138 16.99 9.09 4.90
CA ARG A 138 17.84 7.89 4.81
C ARG A 138 17.06 6.73 5.41
N ILE A 139 16.80 5.71 4.61
CA ILE A 139 16.09 4.52 5.08
C ILE A 139 16.96 3.81 6.12
N ALA A 140 16.42 3.68 7.33
CA ALA A 140 17.07 3.00 8.44
C ALA A 140 16.91 1.48 8.29
N SER A 141 17.91 0.73 8.77
CA SER A 141 17.87 -0.73 8.73
C SER A 141 16.72 -1.27 9.59
N GLU A 142 16.45 -0.62 10.71
CA GLU A 142 15.37 -0.92 11.63
C GLU A 142 14.00 -0.67 10.98
N PHE A 143 13.89 0.33 10.10
CA PHE A 143 12.69 0.57 9.31
C PHE A 143 12.45 -0.54 8.29
N ASN A 144 13.51 -1.06 7.68
CA ASN A 144 13.40 -2.25 6.83
C ASN A 144 12.89 -3.46 7.65
N THR A 145 13.53 -3.75 8.79
CA THR A 145 13.15 -4.87 9.66
C THR A 145 11.70 -4.76 10.16
N LEU A 146 11.26 -3.57 10.55
CA LEU A 146 9.88 -3.39 11.05
C LEU A 146 8.82 -3.55 9.96
N TYR A 147 9.16 -3.34 8.68
CA TYR A 147 8.23 -3.46 7.55
C TYR A 147 8.05 -4.91 7.05
N HIS A 148 8.62 -5.91 7.72
CA HIS A 148 8.49 -7.32 7.35
C HIS A 148 7.12 -7.91 7.77
N TRP A 149 6.04 -7.35 7.25
CA TRP A 149 4.64 -7.67 7.57
C TRP A 149 4.11 -8.92 6.85
N HIS A 150 4.92 -9.97 6.82
CA HIS A 150 4.55 -11.26 6.24
C HIS A 150 3.26 -11.90 6.81
N PRO A 151 2.85 -11.65 8.08
CA PRO A 151 1.55 -12.12 8.55
C PRO A 151 0.33 -11.56 7.80
N LEU A 152 0.47 -10.52 6.99
CA LEU A 152 -0.61 -10.04 6.12
C LEU A 152 -1.01 -11.07 5.08
N MET A 153 -0.06 -11.92 4.67
CA MET A 153 -0.26 -12.87 3.58
C MET A 153 -1.25 -13.97 3.99
N PRO A 154 -2.24 -14.32 3.15
CA PRO A 154 -3.24 -15.34 3.46
C PRO A 154 -2.68 -16.76 3.28
N ASP A 155 -3.46 -17.77 3.65
CA ASP A 155 -3.11 -19.18 3.40
C ASP A 155 -3.20 -19.57 1.91
N ALA A 156 -4.11 -18.92 1.18
CA ALA A 156 -4.31 -19.07 -0.26
C ALA A 156 -4.81 -17.76 -0.88
N PHE A 157 -4.67 -17.58 -2.19
CA PHE A 157 -5.07 -16.38 -2.92
C PHE A 157 -6.34 -16.64 -3.71
N HIS A 158 -7.41 -15.93 -3.38
CA HIS A 158 -8.73 -16.13 -3.98
C HIS A 158 -8.92 -15.11 -5.09
N ILE A 159 -9.06 -15.56 -6.33
CA ILE A 159 -9.23 -14.69 -7.49
C ILE A 159 -10.41 -15.21 -8.32
N GLN A 160 -11.49 -14.43 -8.36
CA GLN A 160 -12.78 -14.88 -8.91
C GLN A 160 -13.19 -16.23 -8.31
N GLU A 161 -13.42 -17.26 -9.14
CA GLU A 161 -13.78 -18.61 -8.69
C GLU A 161 -12.56 -19.52 -8.43
N GLN A 162 -11.34 -19.02 -8.65
CA GLN A 162 -10.11 -19.78 -8.51
C GLN A 162 -9.43 -19.52 -7.16
N VAL A 163 -8.86 -20.59 -6.60
CA VAL A 163 -8.06 -20.52 -5.37
C VAL A 163 -6.64 -21.00 -5.68
N TYR A 164 -5.68 -20.11 -5.50
CA TYR A 164 -4.27 -20.38 -5.75
C TYR A 164 -3.53 -20.66 -4.45
N SER A 165 -2.83 -21.79 -4.37
CA SER A 165 -1.82 -22.02 -3.34
C SER A 165 -0.55 -21.22 -3.62
N TYR A 166 0.34 -21.09 -2.64
CA TYR A 166 1.63 -20.40 -2.81
C TYR A 166 2.46 -20.90 -4.02
N PRO A 167 2.67 -22.23 -4.22
CA PRO A 167 3.41 -22.70 -5.39
C PRO A 167 2.75 -22.38 -6.74
N GLN A 168 1.42 -22.20 -6.76
CA GLN A 168 0.69 -21.81 -7.96
C GLN A 168 0.68 -20.29 -8.20
N PHE A 169 0.89 -19.50 -7.15
CA PHE A 169 0.84 -18.04 -7.21
C PHE A 169 2.22 -17.40 -7.40
N VAL A 170 3.24 -17.91 -6.71
CA VAL A 170 4.62 -17.40 -6.76
C VAL A 170 5.24 -17.66 -8.13
N PHE A 171 5.87 -16.64 -8.71
CA PHE A 171 6.42 -16.60 -10.07
C PHE A 171 5.42 -16.89 -11.20
N ASN A 172 4.11 -16.80 -10.94
CA ASN A 172 3.08 -17.05 -11.95
C ASN A 172 2.45 -15.75 -12.47
N THR A 173 3.20 -14.98 -13.25
CA THR A 173 2.73 -13.72 -13.85
C THR A 173 1.56 -13.89 -14.83
N SER A 174 1.28 -15.11 -15.32
CA SER A 174 0.14 -15.35 -16.19
C SER A 174 -1.20 -15.11 -15.50
N VAL A 175 -1.26 -15.19 -14.17
CA VAL A 175 -2.45 -14.81 -13.37
C VAL A 175 -2.90 -13.39 -13.67
N VAL A 176 -1.94 -12.46 -13.92
CA VAL A 176 -2.24 -11.05 -14.22
C VAL A 176 -2.92 -10.90 -15.57
N THR A 177 -2.45 -11.63 -16.59
CA THR A 177 -3.03 -11.57 -17.93
C THR A 177 -4.31 -12.38 -18.04
N THR A 178 -4.41 -13.52 -17.37
CA THR A 178 -5.57 -14.43 -17.41
C THR A 178 -6.80 -13.81 -16.75
N HIS A 179 -6.64 -13.19 -15.58
CA HIS A 179 -7.77 -12.55 -14.89
C HIS A 179 -7.94 -11.08 -15.29
N GLY A 180 -6.88 -10.41 -15.72
CA GLY A 180 -6.87 -8.97 -15.95
C GLY A 180 -6.87 -8.16 -14.65
N ILE A 181 -6.51 -6.88 -14.78
CA ILE A 181 -6.31 -5.98 -13.63
C ILE A 181 -7.60 -5.75 -12.83
N THR A 182 -8.74 -5.57 -13.51
CA THR A 182 -10.05 -5.32 -12.86
C THR A 182 -10.41 -6.43 -11.89
N ASN A 183 -10.35 -7.69 -12.32
CA ASN A 183 -10.73 -8.83 -11.49
C ASN A 183 -9.75 -9.09 -10.33
N LEU A 184 -8.46 -8.80 -10.54
CA LEU A 184 -7.47 -8.86 -9.47
C LEU A 184 -7.74 -7.81 -8.39
N VAL A 185 -7.99 -6.57 -8.78
CA VAL A 185 -8.33 -5.50 -7.81
C VAL A 185 -9.59 -5.86 -7.03
N GLU A 186 -10.65 -6.32 -7.70
CA GLU A 186 -11.87 -6.74 -7.02
C GLU A 186 -11.62 -7.88 -6.02
N SER A 187 -10.86 -8.88 -6.43
CA SER A 187 -10.62 -10.07 -5.61
C SER A 187 -9.76 -9.72 -4.39
N PHE A 188 -8.70 -8.95 -4.57
CA PHE A 188 -7.84 -8.52 -3.46
C PHE A 188 -8.51 -7.49 -2.55
N THR A 189 -9.44 -6.69 -3.05
CA THR A 189 -10.25 -5.78 -2.19
C THR A 189 -11.21 -6.57 -1.29
N LYS A 190 -11.69 -7.73 -1.74
CA LYS A 190 -12.64 -8.58 -0.99
C LYS A 190 -11.96 -9.56 -0.03
N GLN A 191 -10.71 -9.91 -0.27
CA GLN A 191 -9.98 -10.86 0.56
C GLN A 191 -9.31 -10.18 1.76
N ILE A 192 -9.67 -10.58 2.98
CA ILE A 192 -9.07 -10.05 4.21
C ILE A 192 -7.60 -10.46 4.36
N ALA A 193 -6.76 -9.54 4.82
CA ALA A 193 -5.37 -9.80 5.19
C ALA A 193 -5.25 -10.27 6.65
N GLY A 194 -4.16 -10.97 6.98
CA GLY A 194 -3.89 -11.43 8.35
C GLY A 194 -3.43 -10.30 9.30
N ARG A 195 -3.55 -10.52 10.60
CA ARG A 195 -3.08 -9.58 11.63
C ARG A 195 -1.56 -9.70 11.79
N VAL A 196 -0.86 -8.58 12.00
CA VAL A 196 0.61 -8.58 12.11
C VAL A 196 1.11 -8.81 13.53
N ALA A 197 0.55 -8.11 14.52
CA ALA A 197 0.90 -8.31 15.92
C ALA A 197 0.10 -9.44 16.59
N GLY A 198 0.53 -9.82 17.79
CA GLY A 198 -0.10 -10.85 18.62
C GLY A 198 0.41 -12.27 18.38
N GLY A 199 1.47 -12.44 17.60
CA GLY A 199 2.18 -13.70 17.41
C GLY A 199 1.45 -14.74 16.54
N ARG A 200 2.17 -15.84 16.26
CA ARG A 200 1.66 -17.09 15.65
C ARG A 200 0.83 -16.92 14.36
N ASN A 201 1.12 -15.91 13.53
CA ASN A 201 0.37 -15.64 12.29
C ASN A 201 1.25 -15.48 11.03
N VAL A 202 2.53 -15.88 11.05
CA VAL A 202 3.37 -15.92 9.84
C VAL A 202 3.04 -17.21 9.07
N PRO A 203 2.61 -17.14 7.79
CA PRO A 203 2.29 -18.34 7.02
C PRO A 203 3.52 -19.24 6.82
N PRO A 204 3.37 -20.58 6.88
CA PRO A 204 4.49 -21.51 6.70
C PRO A 204 5.30 -21.29 5.42
N ALA A 205 4.63 -20.89 4.34
CA ALA A 205 5.26 -20.65 3.04
C ALA A 205 6.30 -19.50 3.05
N VAL A 206 6.19 -18.56 3.99
CA VAL A 206 7.11 -17.40 4.12
C VAL A 206 7.83 -17.37 5.47
N LEU A 207 7.73 -18.43 6.27
CA LEU A 207 8.38 -18.53 7.58
C LEU A 207 9.90 -18.36 7.49
N MET A 208 10.53 -18.88 6.42
CA MET A 208 11.95 -18.71 6.18
C MET A 208 12.38 -17.24 6.09
N VAL A 209 11.50 -16.35 5.61
CA VAL A 209 11.80 -14.91 5.55
C VAL A 209 11.83 -14.32 6.96
N ALA A 210 10.91 -14.70 7.84
CA ALA A 210 10.92 -14.29 9.24
C ALA A 210 12.18 -14.78 9.97
N LEU A 211 12.59 -16.04 9.74
CA LEU A 211 13.84 -16.58 10.30
C LEU A 211 15.06 -15.78 9.84
N LYS A 212 15.16 -15.48 8.54
CA LYS A 212 16.25 -14.64 8.00
C LYS A 212 16.23 -13.22 8.53
N SER A 213 15.05 -12.68 8.86
CA SER A 213 14.92 -11.36 9.47
C SER A 213 15.54 -11.32 10.88
N ILE A 214 15.36 -12.40 11.65
CA ILE A 214 16.00 -12.57 12.97
C ILE A 214 17.51 -12.72 12.79
N GLU A 215 17.97 -13.63 11.92
CA GLU A 215 19.40 -13.83 11.66
C GLU A 215 20.10 -12.55 11.22
N ASN A 216 19.49 -11.78 10.32
CA ASN A 216 20.01 -10.50 9.85
C ASN A 216 20.07 -9.47 10.99
N SER A 217 19.04 -9.40 11.84
CA SER A 217 19.03 -8.51 13.01
C SER A 217 20.19 -8.81 13.96
N ARG A 218 20.49 -10.10 14.19
CA ARG A 218 21.63 -10.56 15.00
C ARG A 218 22.97 -10.23 14.34
N HIS A 219 23.09 -10.46 13.03
CA HIS A 219 24.30 -10.13 12.27
C HIS A 219 24.60 -8.64 12.30
N MET A 220 23.57 -7.80 12.19
CA MET A 220 23.68 -6.34 12.30
C MET A 220 23.79 -5.84 13.75
N ARG A 221 23.76 -6.75 14.73
CA ARG A 221 23.92 -6.48 16.16
C ARG A 221 22.95 -5.42 16.67
N TYR A 222 21.69 -5.54 16.30
CA TYR A 222 20.64 -4.66 16.83
C TYR A 222 20.60 -4.72 18.36
N GLN A 223 20.26 -3.60 18.98
CA GLN A 223 19.95 -3.58 20.42
C GLN A 223 18.60 -4.27 20.68
N SER A 224 18.30 -4.51 21.95
CA SER A 224 17.04 -5.16 22.34
C SER A 224 15.82 -4.28 22.08
N LEU A 225 14.64 -4.91 22.06
CA LEU A 225 13.35 -4.25 21.97
C LEU A 225 13.23 -3.10 22.98
N ASN A 226 13.58 -3.33 24.25
CA ASN A 226 13.47 -2.32 25.29
C ASN A 226 14.45 -1.15 25.09
N ALA A 227 15.61 -1.36 24.46
CA ALA A 227 16.50 -0.27 24.09
C ALA A 227 15.87 0.63 23.01
N TYR A 228 15.23 0.02 21.99
CA TYR A 228 14.48 0.78 20.99
C TYR A 228 13.23 1.46 21.58
N ARG A 229 12.48 0.80 22.47
CA ARG A 229 11.36 1.44 23.17
C ARG A 229 11.79 2.72 23.87
N LYS A 230 12.88 2.67 24.65
CA LYS A 230 13.47 3.86 25.29
C LYS A 230 13.88 4.92 24.26
N ARG A 231 14.52 4.52 23.15
CA ARG A 231 14.94 5.44 22.07
C ARG A 231 13.76 6.18 21.43
N PHE A 232 12.58 5.56 21.39
CA PHE A 232 11.35 6.13 20.86
C PHE A 232 10.40 6.62 21.97
N SER A 233 10.94 6.94 23.15
CA SER A 233 10.20 7.54 24.28
C SER A 233 9.07 6.68 24.87
N MET A 234 9.10 5.37 24.63
CA MET A 234 8.20 4.41 25.25
C MET A 234 8.81 3.85 26.54
N LYS A 235 7.96 3.42 27.47
CA LYS A 235 8.40 2.69 28.67
C LYS A 235 8.88 1.29 28.28
N PRO A 236 10.01 0.81 28.80
CA PRO A 236 10.41 -0.58 28.60
C PRO A 236 9.38 -1.54 29.24
N TYR A 237 9.20 -2.70 28.62
CA TYR A 237 8.41 -3.78 29.20
C TYR A 237 9.10 -4.35 30.43
N ILE A 238 8.32 -4.64 31.48
CA ILE A 238 8.86 -5.14 32.77
C ILE A 238 8.75 -6.67 32.92
N SER A 239 7.96 -7.32 32.09
CA SER A 239 7.82 -8.78 32.04
C SER A 239 7.39 -9.24 30.64
N PHE A 240 7.46 -10.55 30.38
CA PHE A 240 6.95 -11.10 29.12
C PHE A 240 5.41 -11.03 29.04
N GLU A 241 4.69 -11.15 30.16
CA GLU A 241 3.23 -10.95 30.19
C GLU A 241 2.83 -9.50 29.86
N ASP A 242 3.65 -8.51 30.26
CA ASP A 242 3.46 -7.09 29.89
C ASP A 242 3.63 -6.87 28.38
N LEU A 243 4.60 -7.58 27.77
CA LEU A 243 4.83 -7.56 26.32
C LEU A 243 3.70 -8.24 25.52
N THR A 244 3.34 -9.48 25.86
CA THR A 244 2.41 -10.30 25.05
C THR A 244 0.94 -10.06 25.41
N GLY A 245 0.67 -9.63 26.64
CA GLY A 245 -0.68 -9.51 27.18
C GLY A 245 -1.34 -10.85 27.51
N GLU A 246 -0.59 -11.94 27.52
CA GLU A 246 -1.04 -13.31 27.79
C GLU A 246 0.06 -14.11 28.52
N LYS A 247 -0.19 -15.40 28.81
CA LYS A 247 0.69 -16.20 29.69
C LYS A 247 1.45 -17.33 28.99
N GLU A 248 0.92 -17.86 27.90
CA GLU A 248 1.47 -19.03 27.22
C GLU A 248 2.73 -18.66 26.45
N MET A 249 2.64 -17.69 25.53
CA MET A 249 3.83 -17.21 24.80
C MET A 249 4.78 -16.47 25.73
N ALA A 250 4.27 -15.78 26.76
CA ALA A 250 5.11 -15.14 27.77
C ALA A 250 6.05 -16.14 28.46
N ALA A 251 5.54 -17.29 28.89
CA ALA A 251 6.34 -18.34 29.52
C ALA A 251 7.36 -18.96 28.54
N GLU A 252 6.95 -19.24 27.29
CA GLU A 252 7.86 -19.73 26.24
C GLU A 252 9.00 -18.74 25.96
N LEU A 253 8.69 -17.44 25.88
CA LEU A 253 9.68 -16.39 25.67
C LEU A 253 10.60 -16.21 26.87
N GLU A 254 10.07 -16.35 28.10
CA GLU A 254 10.87 -16.29 29.32
C GLU A 254 11.89 -17.44 29.38
N GLU A 255 11.48 -18.67 29.04
CA GLU A 255 12.38 -19.81 28.95
C GLU A 255 13.49 -19.59 27.90
N MET A 256 13.15 -19.01 26.75
CA MET A 256 14.10 -18.79 25.65
C MET A 256 15.08 -17.62 25.89
N TYR A 257 14.58 -16.47 26.38
CA TYR A 257 15.38 -15.24 26.49
C TYR A 257 15.93 -15.00 27.90
N GLY A 258 15.35 -15.63 28.93
CA GLY A 258 15.74 -15.48 30.34
C GLY A 258 15.37 -14.12 30.97
N HIS A 259 15.35 -13.03 30.20
CA HIS A 259 14.96 -11.71 30.70
C HIS A 259 14.32 -10.85 29.59
N VAL A 260 13.29 -10.07 29.93
CA VAL A 260 12.54 -9.24 28.96
C VAL A 260 13.43 -8.20 28.25
N ASP A 261 14.47 -7.69 28.92
CA ASP A 261 15.45 -6.78 28.31
C ASP A 261 16.35 -7.43 27.23
N ALA A 262 16.34 -8.76 27.10
CA ALA A 262 17.09 -9.48 26.07
C ALA A 262 16.27 -9.72 24.79
N VAL A 263 14.97 -9.42 24.79
CA VAL A 263 14.09 -9.67 23.63
C VAL A 263 14.58 -8.88 22.41
N GLU A 264 14.75 -9.57 21.29
CA GLU A 264 15.16 -8.98 20.02
C GLU A 264 14.04 -8.12 19.40
N LEU A 265 14.41 -7.08 18.64
CA LEU A 265 13.45 -6.14 18.07
C LEU A 265 12.37 -6.84 17.21
N TYR A 266 12.77 -7.63 16.21
CA TYR A 266 11.81 -8.21 15.26
C TYR A 266 10.84 -9.23 15.88
N PRO A 267 11.30 -10.22 16.67
CA PRO A 267 10.39 -11.09 17.42
C PRO A 267 9.48 -10.29 18.35
N GLY A 268 10.04 -9.31 19.08
CA GLY A 268 9.30 -8.44 19.98
C GLY A 268 8.14 -7.71 19.30
N LEU A 269 8.38 -7.12 18.12
CA LEU A 269 7.35 -6.44 17.32
C LEU A 269 6.18 -7.34 16.91
N LEU A 270 6.44 -8.62 16.62
CA LEU A 270 5.41 -9.55 16.14
C LEU A 270 4.59 -10.16 17.28
N VAL A 271 5.19 -10.41 18.44
CA VAL A 271 4.49 -11.01 19.60
C VAL A 271 3.87 -9.96 20.53
N GLU A 272 4.20 -8.69 20.36
CA GLU A 272 3.62 -7.58 21.12
C GLU A 272 2.09 -7.63 21.09
N LYS A 273 1.47 -7.41 22.25
CA LYS A 273 0.02 -7.31 22.39
C LYS A 273 -0.53 -6.26 21.41
N PRO A 274 -1.48 -6.63 20.52
CA PRO A 274 -2.13 -5.67 19.65
C PRO A 274 -2.91 -4.61 20.43
N ARG A 275 -3.00 -3.39 19.90
CA ARG A 275 -4.00 -2.42 20.38
C ARG A 275 -5.41 -2.96 20.10
N THR A 276 -6.40 -2.50 20.85
CA THR A 276 -7.80 -2.94 20.69
C THR A 276 -8.28 -2.76 19.26
N ASN A 277 -8.73 -3.85 18.63
CA ASN A 277 -9.19 -3.90 17.23
C ASN A 277 -8.17 -3.36 16.20
N ALA A 278 -6.87 -3.46 16.50
CA ALA A 278 -5.80 -2.97 15.62
C ALA A 278 -4.97 -4.11 15.02
N ILE A 279 -4.28 -3.78 13.92
CA ILE A 279 -3.37 -4.70 13.21
C ILE A 279 -2.00 -4.85 13.91
N PHE A 280 -1.60 -3.85 14.69
CA PHE A 280 -0.31 -3.76 15.37
C PHE A 280 -0.39 -3.53 16.88
N GLY A 281 0.72 -3.77 17.57
CA GLY A 281 1.00 -3.28 18.92
C GLY A 281 1.49 -1.83 18.94
N GLU A 282 1.84 -1.33 20.13
CA GLU A 282 2.30 0.04 20.34
C GLU A 282 3.64 0.32 19.64
N THR A 283 4.63 -0.56 19.83
CA THR A 283 6.00 -0.32 19.35
C THR A 283 6.04 -0.15 17.84
N MET A 284 5.26 -0.94 17.08
CA MET A 284 5.20 -0.82 15.62
C MET A 284 4.73 0.57 15.17
N VAL A 285 3.75 1.14 15.87
CA VAL A 285 3.20 2.47 15.53
C VAL A 285 4.20 3.56 15.92
N GLU A 286 4.68 3.55 17.16
CA GLU A 286 5.56 4.62 17.68
C GLU A 286 6.96 4.61 17.05
N MET A 287 7.45 3.45 16.60
CA MET A 287 8.68 3.36 15.80
C MET A 287 8.44 3.60 14.31
N GLY A 288 7.37 3.01 13.75
CA GLY A 288 7.09 3.05 12.31
C GLY A 288 6.65 4.42 11.81
N ALA A 289 5.81 5.13 12.57
CA ALA A 289 5.25 6.42 12.14
C ALA A 289 6.33 7.49 11.90
N PRO A 290 7.32 7.71 12.79
CA PRO A 290 8.40 8.66 12.52
C PRO A 290 9.18 8.35 11.24
N TYR A 291 9.52 7.09 10.98
CA TYR A 291 10.23 6.70 9.76
C TYR A 291 9.39 6.91 8.50
N SER A 292 8.11 6.50 8.55
CA SER A 292 7.17 6.63 7.44
C SER A 292 6.94 8.11 7.09
N LEU A 293 6.54 8.93 8.06
CA LEU A 293 6.29 10.36 7.85
C LEU A 293 7.53 11.11 7.38
N LYS A 294 8.72 10.77 7.92
CA LYS A 294 9.99 11.33 7.46
C LYS A 294 10.31 10.93 6.02
N GLY A 295 10.04 9.69 5.63
CA GLY A 295 10.24 9.22 4.26
C GLY A 295 9.33 9.92 3.25
N LEU A 296 8.08 10.18 3.63
CA LEU A 296 7.08 10.85 2.80
C LEU A 296 7.32 12.35 2.71
N MET A 297 7.25 13.07 3.84
CA MET A 297 7.38 14.52 3.87
C MET A 297 8.81 15.00 3.65
N GLY A 298 9.81 14.14 3.87
CA GLY A 298 11.21 14.39 3.54
C GLY A 298 11.53 14.38 2.06
N ASN A 299 10.57 14.02 1.19
CA ASN A 299 10.77 14.08 -0.25
C ASN A 299 10.94 15.53 -0.73
N PRO A 300 11.91 15.82 -1.63
CA PRO A 300 12.11 17.16 -2.16
C PRO A 300 10.87 17.80 -2.80
N ILE A 301 9.92 17.02 -3.35
CA ILE A 301 8.71 17.60 -3.94
C ILE A 301 7.84 18.31 -2.89
N CYS A 302 7.97 17.96 -1.61
CA CYS A 302 7.26 18.59 -0.50
C CYS A 302 7.96 19.88 -0.01
N SER A 303 9.11 20.25 -0.58
CA SER A 303 9.81 21.48 -0.22
C SER A 303 9.10 22.72 -0.79
N PRO A 304 9.22 23.89 -0.14
CA PRO A 304 8.66 25.14 -0.66
C PRO A 304 9.14 25.48 -2.08
N GLU A 305 10.32 25.01 -2.47
CA GLU A 305 10.87 25.28 -3.79
C GLU A 305 10.20 24.47 -4.90
N TYR A 306 9.85 23.21 -4.62
CA TYR A 306 9.28 22.29 -5.60
C TYR A 306 7.75 22.28 -5.57
N TRP A 307 7.12 22.52 -4.43
CA TRP A 307 5.66 22.43 -4.28
C TRP A 307 4.94 23.64 -4.91
N LYS A 308 5.01 23.74 -6.23
CA LYS A 308 4.45 24.81 -7.06
C LYS A 308 3.82 24.19 -8.31
N PRO A 309 2.72 24.74 -8.84
CA PRO A 309 2.09 24.20 -10.04
C PRO A 309 3.05 24.03 -11.23
N SER A 310 3.99 24.95 -11.41
CA SER A 310 4.98 24.89 -12.50
C SER A 310 5.85 23.63 -12.50
N THR A 311 6.17 23.08 -11.32
CA THR A 311 6.96 21.84 -11.17
C THR A 311 6.25 20.64 -11.80
N PHE A 312 4.92 20.68 -11.81
CA PHE A 312 4.04 19.60 -12.25
C PHE A 312 3.35 19.94 -13.58
N GLY A 313 3.90 20.87 -14.36
CA GLY A 313 3.33 21.26 -15.65
C GLY A 313 2.05 22.07 -15.56
N GLY A 314 1.90 22.87 -14.51
CA GLY A 314 0.80 23.79 -14.31
C GLY A 314 -0.28 23.25 -13.37
N SER A 315 -1.42 23.94 -13.33
CA SER A 315 -2.53 23.60 -12.44
C SER A 315 -3.11 22.22 -12.70
N ILE A 316 -3.08 21.73 -13.95
CA ILE A 316 -3.63 20.42 -14.32
C ILE A 316 -2.85 19.29 -13.64
N GLY A 317 -1.52 19.23 -13.83
CA GLY A 317 -0.70 18.19 -13.18
C GLY A 317 -0.66 18.34 -11.66
N PHE A 318 -0.71 19.57 -11.14
CA PHE A 318 -0.82 19.79 -9.70
C PHE A 318 -2.16 19.32 -9.13
N ASN A 319 -3.26 19.46 -9.88
CA ASN A 319 -4.57 18.98 -9.47
C ASN A 319 -4.62 17.44 -9.44
N ILE A 320 -3.99 16.76 -10.41
CA ILE A 320 -3.87 15.29 -10.42
C ILE A 320 -3.35 14.80 -9.06
N ILE A 321 -2.26 15.40 -8.55
CA ILE A 321 -1.69 15.07 -7.25
C ILE A 321 -2.69 15.33 -6.12
N ASN A 322 -3.28 16.53 -6.07
CA ASN A 322 -4.10 16.96 -4.94
C ASN A 322 -5.43 16.20 -4.83
N THR A 323 -5.90 15.61 -5.92
CA THR A 323 -7.14 14.80 -5.98
C THR A 323 -6.89 13.30 -6.05
N ALA A 324 -5.64 12.84 -6.02
CA ALA A 324 -5.33 11.42 -6.13
C ALA A 324 -5.87 10.62 -4.94
N SER A 325 -6.41 9.44 -5.27
CA SER A 325 -6.86 8.40 -4.34
C SER A 325 -6.60 7.03 -4.96
N LEU A 326 -6.59 5.96 -4.15
CA LEU A 326 -6.50 4.59 -4.65
C LEU A 326 -7.62 4.29 -5.66
N GLN A 327 -8.85 4.74 -5.37
CA GLN A 327 -10.00 4.55 -6.24
C GLN A 327 -9.80 5.25 -7.60
N SER A 328 -9.35 6.51 -7.61
CA SER A 328 -9.12 7.24 -8.88
C SER A 328 -7.99 6.63 -9.69
N LEU A 329 -6.89 6.23 -9.02
CA LEU A 329 -5.75 5.56 -9.67
C LEU A 329 -6.20 4.28 -10.40
N VAL A 330 -7.04 3.46 -9.76
CA VAL A 330 -7.57 2.26 -10.41
C VAL A 330 -8.53 2.63 -11.53
N CYS A 331 -9.56 3.45 -11.26
CA CYS A 331 -10.61 3.76 -12.24
C CYS A 331 -10.07 4.40 -13.52
N SER A 332 -9.05 5.25 -13.42
CA SER A 332 -8.48 5.94 -14.59
C SER A 332 -7.63 5.01 -15.48
N ASN A 333 -7.31 3.79 -15.03
CA ASN A 333 -6.34 2.91 -15.68
C ASN A 333 -6.86 1.51 -16.01
N ILE A 334 -8.17 1.32 -16.00
CA ILE A 334 -8.83 0.07 -16.39
C ILE A 334 -9.92 0.34 -17.42
N LYS A 335 -10.31 -0.69 -18.16
CA LYS A 335 -11.45 -0.61 -19.07
C LYS A 335 -12.71 -1.17 -18.41
N GLY A 336 -13.85 -0.63 -18.81
CA GLY A 336 -15.16 -1.07 -18.34
C GLY A 336 -15.57 -0.43 -17.01
N PRO A 337 -16.54 -1.04 -16.30
CA PRO A 337 -16.99 -0.55 -15.01
C PRO A 337 -15.83 -0.47 -14.00
N CYS A 338 -15.77 0.62 -13.24
CA CYS A 338 -14.74 0.74 -12.22
C CYS A 338 -15.08 -0.16 -11.01
N PRO A 339 -14.18 -1.08 -10.60
CA PRO A 339 -14.35 -1.89 -9.42
C PRO A 339 -14.14 -1.03 -8.17
N LEU A 340 -14.64 -1.50 -7.05
CA LEU A 340 -14.23 -0.96 -5.76
C LEU A 340 -12.74 -1.25 -5.55
N ALA A 341 -11.96 -0.21 -5.25
CA ALA A 341 -10.57 -0.33 -4.85
C ALA A 341 -10.42 0.29 -3.45
N SER A 342 -10.22 -0.58 -2.45
CA SER A 342 -10.12 -0.16 -1.05
C SER A 342 -9.05 -0.95 -0.31
N PHE A 343 -8.47 -0.34 0.72
CA PHE A 343 -7.60 -1.01 1.68
C PHE A 343 -8.38 -1.73 2.79
N HIS A 344 -9.69 -1.50 2.91
CA HIS A 344 -10.55 -2.26 3.81
C HIS A 344 -11.50 -3.17 3.02
N VAL A 345 -11.82 -4.33 3.60
CA VAL A 345 -12.84 -5.21 3.05
C VAL A 345 -14.21 -4.51 3.15
N PRO A 346 -15.04 -4.51 2.10
CA PRO A 346 -16.38 -3.93 2.16
C PRO A 346 -17.30 -4.76 3.07
N ASP A 347 -18.15 -4.08 3.84
CA ASP A 347 -19.20 -4.73 4.63
C ASP A 347 -20.23 -5.39 3.70
N ILE A 348 -20.52 -6.68 3.88
CA ILE A 348 -21.49 -7.45 3.07
C ILE A 348 -22.96 -7.08 3.41
N LYS A 349 -23.21 -5.90 3.97
CA LYS A 349 -24.56 -5.41 4.30
C LYS A 349 -24.99 -4.28 3.36
N ASP A 350 -25.24 -4.61 2.08
CA ASP A 350 -26.36 -4.08 1.28
C ASP A 350 -26.25 -4.54 -0.18
N ASN A 351 -26.72 -5.76 -0.46
CA ASN A 351 -27.07 -6.15 -1.84
C ASN A 351 -28.24 -7.14 -1.82
N GLY A 352 -29.33 -6.72 -1.20
CA GLY A 352 -30.55 -7.52 -1.08
C GLY A 352 -31.80 -6.69 -0.84
N SER A 353 -32.11 -5.73 -1.72
CA SER A 353 -33.49 -5.32 -2.08
C SER A 353 -33.53 -4.05 -2.95
N ASN A 354 -32.93 -4.09 -4.14
CA ASN A 354 -33.45 -3.29 -5.26
C ASN A 354 -34.03 -4.26 -6.30
N ALA A 355 -35.07 -4.97 -5.86
CA ALA A 355 -36.00 -5.59 -6.80
C ALA A 355 -36.81 -4.47 -7.46
N ILE A 356 -36.67 -4.40 -8.78
CA ILE A 356 -37.46 -3.60 -9.70
C ILE A 356 -38.94 -3.86 -9.42
N ASN A 357 -39.65 -2.91 -8.81
CA ASN A 357 -41.10 -2.91 -8.78
C ASN A 357 -41.60 -2.08 -9.97
N SER A 358 -41.89 -2.79 -11.06
CA SER A 358 -42.74 -2.28 -12.14
C SER A 358 -44.17 -2.11 -11.61
N SER A 359 -44.55 -0.85 -11.43
CA SER A 359 -45.89 -0.26 -11.58
C SER A 359 -47.10 -1.21 -11.72
N THR A 360 -48.02 -1.10 -10.76
CA THR A 360 -49.47 -1.02 -11.04
C THR A 360 -50.13 -0.03 -10.08
N ALA A 361 -50.97 0.81 -10.67
CA ALA A 361 -51.68 1.90 -10.03
C ALA A 361 -52.80 1.41 -9.09
N HIS A 362 -53.05 2.14 -8.00
CA HIS A 362 -54.39 2.62 -7.64
C HIS A 362 -54.38 3.71 -6.56
N SER A 363 -55.11 4.77 -6.88
CA SER A 363 -55.75 5.83 -6.08
C SER A 363 -55.79 5.73 -4.55
N GLY A 364 -55.54 6.86 -3.89
CA GLY A 364 -56.04 7.12 -2.53
C GLY A 364 -55.37 8.31 -1.84
N SER A 365 -56.02 9.47 -1.88
CA SER A 365 -55.71 10.68 -1.11
C SER A 365 -55.71 10.45 0.41
N ASN A 366 -54.76 11.03 1.14
CA ASN A 366 -55.07 11.93 2.27
C ASN A 366 -53.82 12.52 2.93
N ASP A 367 -53.92 13.83 3.17
CA ASP A 367 -53.04 14.67 3.99
C ASP A 367 -52.79 14.12 5.39
N ARG A 368 -51.58 14.39 5.92
CA ARG A 368 -51.35 15.09 7.21
C ARG A 368 -49.86 15.11 7.59
N ASN A 369 -49.27 16.30 7.56
CA ASN A 369 -48.30 16.73 8.57
C ASN A 369 -49.13 17.31 9.75
N PRO A 370 -48.72 17.23 11.04
CA PRO A 370 -47.51 17.93 11.49
C PRO A 370 -46.74 17.30 12.69
N THR A 371 -45.47 17.69 12.78
CA THR A 371 -44.69 18.15 13.95
C THR A 371 -45.23 17.86 15.37
N VAL A 372 -44.38 17.31 16.26
CA VAL A 372 -44.17 17.75 17.67
C VAL A 372 -43.14 16.87 18.42
N LEU A 373 -42.12 17.54 18.99
CA LEU A 373 -41.32 17.32 20.24
C LEU A 373 -40.77 15.90 20.54
N ILE A 374 -39.51 15.69 20.94
CA ILE A 374 -38.90 16.01 22.25
C ILE A 374 -37.37 15.80 22.11
N ARG A 375 -36.56 16.88 22.09
CA ARG A 375 -35.54 17.31 23.08
C ARG A 375 -34.96 16.28 24.08
N GLU A 376 -33.64 16.42 24.28
CA GLU A 376 -32.80 16.01 25.42
C GLU A 376 -32.24 14.58 25.44
N ARG A 377 -30.92 14.48 25.18
CA ARG A 377 -29.93 14.14 26.22
C ARG A 377 -28.50 14.39 25.72
N THR A 378 -27.92 15.48 26.22
CA THR A 378 -26.48 15.71 26.36
C THR A 378 -25.94 14.94 27.58
N THR A 379 -24.60 14.86 27.67
CA THR A 379 -23.74 14.30 28.75
C THR A 379 -23.67 12.76 28.76
N GLU A 380 -22.50 12.08 28.78
CA GLU A 380 -21.19 12.35 29.41
C GLU A 380 -20.02 11.66 28.66
N LEU A 381 -18.83 12.30 28.75
CA LEU A 381 -17.43 11.81 28.67
C LEU A 381 -16.93 10.97 27.48
#